data_AF-A0A090WTG0-F1
#
_entry.id   AF-A0A090WTG0-F1
#
_cell.length_a   1.000
_cell.length_b   1.000
_cell.length_c   1.000
_cell.angle_alpha   90.00
_cell.angle_beta   90.00
_cell.angle_gamma   90.00
#
_symmetry.space_group_name_H-M   'P 1'
#
loop_
_entity.id
_entity.type
_entity.pdbx_description
1 polymer ?
#
loop_
_entity_poly.entity_id
_entity_poly.type
_entity_poly.pdbx_seq_one_letter_code
_entity_poly.pdbx_strand_id
1 'polypeptide(L)'
;MSFFNKLLKKDMPVKSYSDFWKWFVKKEKSFFKAISEEGDVNSLFFNDLSLKLDELKEGFWFLAGMCDTDTAELILTADGDLRNIAFVEDLVNEAPEIKGWKITALKPESGFDDSNIQIGELEFSKNTLHFYSNDLGDYPDEIDITITHNGLTEEQRVDFTNGGVYLFLDNALGELNAVSIIDNLNVVNTADAQADLVPIEKLKDFLIWREKEFIEKYDGLRHSTDKDRYAALEATMESGLSLLAVVNTDLLQWDSKASHPWVAVLEMEYQGVVDNGMPDEGTYNLLSVIEDEVLAQLKDFDGYLNIGRQTADSMREVYFACTDFRKPSKVFYEIETKYSDRLKVTFDIYKDKYWQSFDRFLPR
;
A
#
# COMPACT_ATOMS: atom_id res chain seq x y z
N MET A 1 4.85 -32.57 46.26
CA MET A 1 5.67 -31.34 46.14
C MET A 1 5.35 -30.71 44.80
N SER A 2 4.83 -29.49 44.84
CA SER A 2 4.25 -28.76 43.72
C SER A 2 5.36 -28.20 42.83
N PHE A 3 5.50 -28.76 41.63
CA PHE A 3 6.21 -28.17 40.50
C PHE A 3 5.14 -27.84 39.46
N PHE A 4 5.27 -26.68 38.81
CA PHE A 4 4.28 -26.01 37.94
C PHE A 4 3.29 -25.08 38.65
N ASN A 5 3.82 -23.93 39.09
CA ASN A 5 3.10 -22.66 39.10
C ASN A 5 4.13 -21.51 39.08
N LYS A 6 5.02 -21.50 38.07
CA LYS A 6 5.68 -20.24 37.70
C LYS A 6 4.66 -19.44 36.91
N LEU A 7 4.10 -18.42 37.58
CA LEU A 7 3.32 -17.36 36.96
C LEU A 7 4.00 -16.91 35.65
N LEU A 8 3.42 -17.25 34.51
CA LEU A 8 3.51 -16.40 33.33
C LEU A 8 2.86 -15.08 33.74
N LYS A 9 3.67 -14.08 34.09
CA LYS A 9 3.17 -12.70 34.07
C LYS A 9 2.76 -12.46 32.63
N LYS A 10 1.44 -12.40 32.38
CA LYS A 10 0.92 -12.00 31.07
C LYS A 10 1.53 -10.64 30.77
N ASP A 11 2.30 -10.55 29.68
CA ASP A 11 2.87 -9.27 29.25
C ASP A 11 1.72 -8.27 29.10
N MET A 12 1.95 -7.02 29.49
CA MET A 12 0.93 -5.98 29.36
C MET A 12 0.53 -5.83 27.89
N PRO A 13 -0.75 -5.53 27.60
CA PRO A 13 -1.17 -5.24 26.23
C PRO A 13 -0.40 -4.03 25.71
N VAL A 14 0.11 -4.13 24.50
CA VAL A 14 0.73 -3.05 23.74
C VAL A 14 -0.39 -2.18 23.20
N LYS A 15 -0.35 -0.88 23.47
CA LYS A 15 -1.36 0.09 23.02
C LYS A 15 -0.77 1.27 22.24
N SER A 16 0.55 1.28 22.10
CA SER A 16 1.32 2.33 21.45
C SER A 16 2.67 1.77 21.00
N TYR A 17 3.30 2.41 20.02
CA TYR A 17 4.65 2.06 19.58
C TYR A 17 5.66 2.14 20.73
N SER A 18 5.54 3.12 21.61
CA SER A 18 6.35 3.19 22.84
C SER A 18 6.18 1.97 23.75
N ASP A 19 4.96 1.44 23.90
CA ASP A 19 4.73 0.21 24.69
C ASP A 19 5.34 -1.02 24.02
N PHE A 20 5.23 -1.11 22.69
CA PHE A 20 5.83 -2.17 21.89
C PHE A 20 7.35 -2.19 22.08
N TRP A 21 8.02 -1.06 21.89
CA TRP A 21 9.48 -0.99 22.00
C TRP A 21 9.97 -1.23 23.44
N LYS A 22 9.24 -0.75 24.46
CA LYS A 22 9.54 -1.10 25.86
C LYS A 22 9.42 -2.59 26.13
N TRP A 23 8.50 -3.28 25.46
CA TRP A 23 8.39 -4.74 25.54
C TRP A 23 9.55 -5.42 24.79
N PHE A 24 9.84 -4.99 23.56
CA PHE A 24 10.93 -5.55 22.75
C PHE A 24 12.28 -5.44 23.46
N VAL A 25 12.62 -4.27 24.01
CA VAL A 25 13.87 -4.03 24.78
C VAL A 25 14.01 -4.96 25.99
N LYS A 26 12.91 -5.39 26.62
CA LYS A 26 12.99 -6.36 27.74
C LYS A 26 13.34 -7.77 27.26
N LYS A 27 13.07 -8.09 26.00
CA LYS A 27 13.24 -9.39 25.38
C LYS A 27 14.44 -9.46 24.41
N GLU A 28 15.05 -8.32 24.09
CA GLU A 28 16.08 -8.19 23.05
C GLU A 28 17.19 -9.24 23.16
N LYS A 29 17.69 -9.52 24.38
CA LYS A 29 18.78 -10.50 24.57
C LYS A 29 18.35 -11.93 24.26
N SER A 30 17.13 -12.29 24.63
CA SER A 30 16.57 -13.61 24.32
C SER A 30 16.29 -13.76 22.83
N PHE A 31 15.80 -12.70 22.19
CA PHE A 31 15.55 -12.67 20.76
C PHE A 31 16.87 -12.75 19.97
N PHE A 32 17.89 -12.00 20.37
CA PHE A 32 19.21 -12.03 19.74
C PHE A 32 19.81 -13.43 19.82
N LYS A 33 19.72 -14.04 21.01
CA LYS A 33 20.17 -15.43 21.21
C LYS A 33 19.40 -16.41 20.32
N ALA A 34 18.08 -16.26 20.20
CA ALA A 34 17.27 -17.12 19.36
C ALA A 34 17.70 -17.04 17.88
N ILE A 35 17.94 -15.83 17.37
CA ILE A 35 18.37 -15.59 15.98
C ILE A 35 19.79 -16.11 15.74
N SER A 36 20.73 -15.84 16.65
CA SER A 36 22.16 -16.15 16.46
C SER A 36 22.54 -17.62 16.65
N GLU A 37 21.79 -18.39 17.44
CA GLU A 37 22.15 -19.78 17.79
C GLU A 37 21.41 -20.86 16.98
N GLU A 38 20.73 -20.50 15.86
CA GLU A 38 19.93 -21.41 15.03
C GLU A 38 18.95 -22.30 15.84
N GLY A 39 18.36 -21.73 16.89
CA GLY A 39 17.38 -22.40 17.76
C GLY A 39 15.97 -22.44 17.16
N ASP A 40 14.98 -22.74 17.99
CA ASP A 40 13.56 -22.62 17.60
C ASP A 40 13.14 -21.15 17.52
N VAL A 41 13.59 -20.44 16.47
CA VAL A 41 13.32 -19.01 16.23
C VAL A 41 11.83 -18.74 16.18
N ASN A 42 11.05 -19.67 15.63
CA ASN A 42 9.59 -19.54 15.55
C ASN A 42 8.97 -19.38 16.94
N SER A 43 9.21 -20.35 17.83
CA SER A 43 8.62 -20.33 19.17
C SER A 43 9.26 -19.29 20.09
N LEU A 44 10.55 -19.00 19.93
CA LEU A 44 11.31 -18.15 20.85
C LEU A 44 11.30 -16.67 20.46
N PHE A 45 10.90 -16.34 19.23
CA PHE A 45 10.89 -14.97 18.72
C PHE A 45 9.67 -14.65 17.86
N PHE A 46 9.45 -15.33 16.73
CA PHE A 46 8.44 -14.91 15.75
C PHE A 46 7.00 -14.94 16.30
N ASN A 47 6.64 -15.97 17.08
CA ASN A 47 5.30 -16.05 17.67
C ASN A 47 5.04 -14.88 18.64
N ASP A 48 6.01 -14.58 19.51
CA ASP A 48 5.91 -13.47 20.48
C ASP A 48 5.84 -12.12 19.75
N LEU A 49 6.64 -11.94 18.68
CA LEU A 49 6.69 -10.71 17.90
C LEU A 49 5.39 -10.46 17.12
N SER A 50 4.89 -11.47 16.40
CA SER A 50 3.63 -11.39 15.65
C SER A 50 2.48 -10.96 16.55
N LEU A 51 2.30 -11.64 17.69
CA LEU A 51 1.22 -11.33 18.62
C LEU A 51 1.28 -9.89 19.15
N LYS A 52 2.48 -9.31 19.30
CA LYS A 52 2.64 -7.93 19.77
C LYS A 52 2.50 -6.88 18.68
N LEU A 53 2.80 -7.22 17.43
CA LEU A 53 2.51 -6.38 16.29
C LEU A 53 0.99 -6.35 16.00
N ASP A 54 0.31 -7.49 16.10
CA ASP A 54 -1.14 -7.60 15.93
C ASP A 54 -1.93 -6.81 17.00
N GLU A 55 -1.36 -6.63 18.20
CA GLU A 55 -1.93 -5.76 19.23
C GLU A 55 -1.91 -4.26 18.85
N LEU A 56 -1.03 -3.84 17.92
CA LEU A 56 -0.96 -2.46 17.42
C LEU A 56 -1.92 -2.24 16.25
N LYS A 57 -1.80 -3.07 15.21
CA LYS A 57 -2.53 -2.98 13.96
C LYS A 57 -2.27 -4.24 13.12
N GLU A 58 -3.29 -4.72 12.40
CA GLU A 58 -3.10 -5.79 11.42
C GLU A 58 -2.26 -5.33 10.22
N GLY A 59 -1.52 -6.25 9.59
CA GLY A 59 -0.74 -5.95 8.39
C GLY A 59 0.70 -5.46 8.65
N PHE A 60 1.20 -5.63 9.88
CA PHE A 60 2.63 -5.61 10.17
C PHE A 60 3.24 -6.98 9.93
N TRP A 61 4.20 -7.05 9.02
CA TRP A 61 4.99 -8.24 8.74
C TRP A 61 6.46 -8.02 9.10
N PHE A 62 7.25 -9.08 9.15
CA PHE A 62 8.65 -8.95 9.53
C PHE A 62 9.56 -10.03 8.95
N LEU A 63 10.83 -9.67 8.81
CA LEU A 63 11.96 -10.56 8.57
C LEU A 63 13.01 -10.32 9.66
N ALA A 64 13.73 -11.35 10.05
CA ALA A 64 14.86 -11.16 10.95
C ALA A 64 15.97 -12.17 10.72
N GLY A 65 17.19 -11.73 10.97
CA GLY A 65 18.41 -12.53 10.80
C GLY A 65 19.63 -11.81 11.35
N MET A 66 20.78 -12.48 11.34
CA MET A 66 22.04 -11.81 11.62
C MET A 66 22.49 -11.05 10.37
N CYS A 67 22.76 -9.74 10.47
CA CYS A 67 23.37 -8.98 9.37
C CYS A 67 24.90 -9.04 9.42
N ASP A 68 25.47 -9.29 10.59
CA ASP A 68 26.90 -9.58 10.80
C ASP A 68 27.09 -10.46 12.05
N THR A 69 28.33 -10.61 12.53
CA THR A 69 28.65 -11.48 13.68
C THR A 69 28.08 -11.01 15.02
N ASP A 70 27.81 -9.71 15.17
CA ASP A 70 27.48 -9.08 16.44
C ASP A 70 26.14 -8.32 16.40
N THR A 71 25.50 -8.24 15.23
CA THR A 71 24.29 -7.46 15.00
C THR A 71 23.20 -8.30 14.34
N ALA A 72 22.06 -8.39 15.02
CA ALA A 72 20.81 -8.91 14.46
C ALA A 72 20.06 -7.76 13.77
N GLU A 73 19.33 -8.06 12.70
CA GLU A 73 18.45 -7.14 12.02
C GLU A 73 17.00 -7.61 12.14
N LEU A 74 16.10 -6.68 12.47
CA LEU A 74 14.66 -6.83 12.36
C LEU A 74 14.17 -5.85 11.29
N ILE A 75 13.68 -6.40 10.19
CA ILE A 75 13.01 -5.65 9.14
C ILE A 75 11.51 -5.75 9.40
N LEU A 76 10.84 -4.61 9.60
CA LEU A 76 9.38 -4.53 9.64
C LEU A 76 8.90 -4.10 8.26
N THR A 77 7.88 -4.77 7.72
CA THR A 77 7.41 -4.60 6.33
C THR A 77 5.89 -4.55 6.27
N ALA A 78 5.36 -3.85 5.27
CA ALA A 78 3.93 -3.79 4.97
C ALA A 78 3.51 -4.89 3.98
N ASP A 79 4.47 -5.69 3.53
CA ASP A 79 4.34 -6.66 2.44
C ASP A 79 3.68 -6.07 1.19
N GLY A 80 4.08 -4.83 0.86
CA GLY A 80 3.56 -4.09 -0.29
C GLY A 80 2.19 -3.43 -0.10
N ASP A 81 1.52 -3.59 1.04
CA ASP A 81 0.26 -2.92 1.32
C ASP A 81 0.48 -1.43 1.63
N LEU A 82 0.15 -0.56 0.66
CA LEU A 82 0.28 0.90 0.74
C LEU A 82 -0.43 1.49 1.97
N ARG A 83 -1.51 0.86 2.43
CA ARG A 83 -2.27 1.31 3.61
C ARG A 83 -1.47 1.17 4.89
N ASN A 84 -0.48 0.27 4.92
CA ASN A 84 0.31 -0.06 6.12
C ASN A 84 1.72 0.54 6.12
N ILE A 85 2.28 0.89 4.96
CA ILE A 85 3.66 1.43 4.84
C ILE A 85 3.94 2.56 5.83
N ALA A 86 3.05 3.55 5.90
CA ALA A 86 3.25 4.71 6.76
C ALA A 86 3.30 4.37 8.26
N PHE A 87 2.61 3.30 8.66
CA PHE A 87 2.62 2.80 10.04
C PHE A 87 3.89 2.00 10.35
N VAL A 88 4.42 1.28 9.36
CA VAL A 88 5.73 0.57 9.46
C VAL A 88 6.85 1.58 9.64
N GLU A 89 6.87 2.62 8.81
CA GLU A 89 7.84 3.71 8.91
C GLU A 89 7.76 4.39 10.28
N ASP A 90 6.56 4.74 10.75
CA ASP A 90 6.39 5.38 12.07
C ASP A 90 6.85 4.46 13.22
N LEU A 91 6.48 3.17 13.18
CA LEU A 91 6.88 2.21 14.21
C LEU A 91 8.40 2.09 14.30
N VAL A 92 9.10 1.98 13.16
CA VAL A 92 10.57 1.93 13.12
C VAL A 92 11.20 3.25 13.53
N ASN A 93 10.63 4.39 13.13
CA ASN A 93 11.12 5.71 13.53
C ASN A 93 11.02 5.94 15.05
N GLU A 94 10.08 5.29 15.73
CA GLU A 94 9.96 5.30 17.19
C GLU A 94 10.87 4.27 17.90
N ALA A 95 11.61 3.45 17.16
CA ALA A 95 12.50 2.45 17.75
C ALA A 95 13.63 3.13 18.55
N PRO A 96 13.85 2.74 19.82
CA PRO A 96 15.01 3.21 20.55
C PRO A 96 16.29 2.59 19.96
N GLU A 97 17.45 3.18 20.26
CA GLU A 97 18.72 2.51 20.01
C GLU A 97 18.83 1.25 20.88
N ILE A 98 18.99 0.09 20.25
CA ILE A 98 19.15 -1.20 20.92
C ILE A 98 20.49 -1.78 20.48
N LYS A 99 21.45 -1.85 21.40
CA LYS A 99 22.78 -2.37 21.08
C LYS A 99 22.69 -3.81 20.57
N GLY A 100 23.32 -4.09 19.44
CA GLY A 100 23.30 -5.41 18.78
C GLY A 100 22.07 -5.64 17.89
N TRP A 101 21.24 -4.62 17.69
CA TRP A 101 20.08 -4.67 16.80
C TRP A 101 20.10 -3.52 15.80
N LYS A 102 19.80 -3.85 14.55
CA LYS A 102 19.42 -2.93 13.49
C LYS A 102 17.91 -3.08 13.26
N ILE A 103 17.18 -1.98 13.31
CA ILE A 103 15.74 -1.95 13.02
C ILE A 103 15.57 -1.21 11.70
N THR A 104 14.92 -1.87 10.74
CA THR A 104 14.78 -1.37 9.37
C THR A 104 13.31 -1.33 8.99
N ALA A 105 12.88 -0.23 8.38
CA ALA A 105 11.55 -0.07 7.82
C ALA A 105 11.56 -0.49 6.35
N LEU A 106 10.60 -1.33 5.99
CA LEU A 106 10.40 -1.89 4.67
C LEU A 106 11.58 -2.75 4.20
N LYS A 107 11.35 -3.67 3.26
CA LYS A 107 12.44 -4.49 2.72
C LYS A 107 13.41 -3.58 1.94
N PRO A 108 14.70 -3.50 2.33
CA PRO A 108 15.67 -2.69 1.60
C PRO A 108 16.00 -3.35 0.26
N GLU A 109 16.51 -2.56 -0.68
CA GLU A 109 17.02 -3.12 -1.93
C GLU A 109 18.24 -4.02 -1.65
N SER A 110 18.20 -5.23 -2.22
CA SER A 110 19.32 -6.17 -2.23
C SER A 110 20.07 -6.12 -3.57
N GLY A 111 19.49 -5.49 -4.59
CA GLY A 111 20.04 -5.45 -5.95
C GLY A 111 19.82 -6.75 -6.73
N PHE A 112 20.07 -6.70 -8.04
CA PHE A 112 19.77 -7.80 -8.96
C PHE A 112 20.76 -8.97 -8.91
N ASP A 113 21.96 -8.76 -8.37
CA ASP A 113 22.98 -9.79 -8.23
C ASP A 113 22.64 -10.77 -7.10
N ASP A 114 22.17 -10.24 -5.97
CA ASP A 114 21.85 -11.01 -4.76
C ASP A 114 20.37 -11.45 -4.73
N SER A 115 19.55 -10.99 -5.69
CA SER A 115 18.16 -11.40 -5.83
C SER A 115 18.05 -12.64 -6.73
N ASN A 116 17.78 -13.79 -6.12
CA ASN A 116 17.44 -15.02 -6.83
C ASN A 116 16.28 -15.72 -6.12
N ILE A 117 15.18 -15.94 -6.84
CA ILE A 117 14.03 -16.69 -6.33
C ILE A 117 13.90 -17.99 -7.13
N GLN A 118 13.77 -19.11 -6.42
CA GLN A 118 13.56 -20.43 -7.02
C GLN A 118 12.17 -20.95 -6.62
N ILE A 119 11.31 -21.23 -7.60
CA ILE A 119 9.98 -21.82 -7.39
C ILE A 119 9.86 -23.07 -8.25
N GLY A 120 9.95 -24.23 -7.60
CA GLY A 120 10.06 -25.50 -8.31
C GLY A 120 11.31 -25.50 -9.20
N GLU A 121 11.12 -25.66 -10.51
CA GLU A 121 12.20 -25.64 -11.51
C GLU A 121 12.44 -24.24 -12.13
N LEU A 122 11.61 -23.26 -11.78
CA LEU A 122 11.68 -21.90 -12.33
C LEU A 122 12.63 -21.05 -11.49
N GLU A 123 13.57 -20.39 -12.18
CA GLU A 123 14.51 -19.44 -11.60
C GLU A 123 14.13 -18.02 -12.02
N PHE A 124 13.99 -17.13 -11.04
CA PHE A 124 13.78 -15.70 -11.25
C PHE A 124 15.07 -14.99 -10.83
N SER A 125 15.86 -14.62 -11.83
CA SER A 125 17.13 -13.94 -11.63
C SER A 125 17.39 -12.99 -12.79
N LYS A 126 18.47 -12.23 -12.67
CA LYS A 126 18.92 -11.33 -13.73
C LYS A 126 19.23 -12.02 -15.07
N ASN A 127 19.46 -13.33 -15.04
CA ASN A 127 19.77 -14.13 -16.23
C ASN A 127 18.52 -14.66 -16.93
N THR A 128 17.40 -14.78 -16.21
CA THR A 128 16.16 -15.37 -16.74
C THR A 128 15.09 -14.32 -17.04
N LEU A 129 15.13 -13.18 -16.35
CA LEU A 129 14.18 -12.08 -16.52
C LEU A 129 14.75 -10.99 -17.43
N HIS A 130 13.89 -10.51 -18.31
CA HIS A 130 14.11 -9.32 -19.13
C HIS A 130 12.86 -8.46 -19.07
N PHE A 131 12.94 -7.20 -19.49
CA PHE A 131 11.78 -6.33 -19.55
C PHE A 131 11.79 -5.44 -20.80
N TYR A 132 10.64 -4.86 -21.10
CA TYR A 132 10.53 -3.72 -22.00
C TYR A 132 9.47 -2.74 -21.45
N SER A 133 9.60 -1.47 -21.82
CA SER A 133 8.60 -0.44 -21.50
C SER A 133 7.50 -0.43 -22.55
N ASN A 134 6.25 -0.23 -22.11
CA ASN A 134 5.10 -0.02 -22.97
C ASN A 134 4.90 1.49 -23.16
N ASP A 135 4.94 1.95 -24.42
CA ASP A 135 4.72 3.38 -24.74
C ASP A 135 3.22 3.67 -24.79
N LEU A 136 2.70 4.33 -23.74
CA LEU A 136 1.30 4.76 -23.64
C LEU A 136 1.18 6.21 -24.14
N GLY A 137 0.71 6.39 -25.39
CA GLY A 137 0.64 7.71 -26.03
C GLY A 137 -0.22 8.73 -25.26
N ASP A 138 -1.35 8.29 -24.70
CA ASP A 138 -2.26 9.13 -23.92
C ASP A 138 -1.79 9.32 -22.45
N TYR A 139 -0.90 8.44 -21.98
CA TYR A 139 -0.42 8.37 -20.59
C TYR A 139 1.12 8.33 -20.52
N PRO A 140 1.82 9.32 -21.10
CA PRO A 140 3.27 9.25 -21.32
C PRO A 140 4.12 9.26 -20.04
N ASP A 141 3.54 9.58 -18.89
CA ASP A 141 4.21 9.61 -17.60
C ASP A 141 3.95 8.32 -16.78
N GLU A 142 3.08 7.42 -17.24
CA GLU A 142 2.95 6.08 -16.66
C GLU A 142 4.20 5.24 -16.96
N ILE A 143 4.59 4.45 -15.98
CA ILE A 143 5.64 3.44 -16.05
C ILE A 143 4.90 2.11 -16.18
N ASP A 144 4.52 1.80 -17.41
CA ASP A 144 3.98 0.51 -17.80
C ASP A 144 5.10 -0.34 -18.38
N ILE A 145 5.39 -1.46 -17.72
CA ILE A 145 6.45 -2.38 -18.12
C ILE A 145 5.91 -3.78 -18.31
N THR A 146 6.55 -4.52 -19.22
CA THR A 146 6.33 -5.94 -19.39
C THR A 146 7.61 -6.68 -19.01
N ILE A 147 7.51 -7.61 -18.06
CA ILE A 147 8.57 -8.56 -17.72
C ILE A 147 8.36 -9.86 -18.50
N THR A 148 9.44 -10.41 -19.04
CA THR A 148 9.40 -11.65 -19.81
C THR A 148 10.15 -12.77 -19.12
N HIS A 149 9.60 -13.98 -19.20
CA HIS A 149 10.28 -15.19 -18.74
C HIS A 149 9.95 -16.41 -19.63
N ASN A 150 10.96 -17.18 -20.03
CA ASN A 150 10.80 -18.31 -20.96
C ASN A 150 9.93 -19.44 -20.40
N GLY A 151 9.95 -19.63 -19.08
CA GLY A 151 9.20 -20.68 -18.38
C GLY A 151 7.77 -20.32 -18.03
N LEU A 152 7.27 -19.13 -18.37
CA LEU A 152 5.89 -18.75 -18.08
C LEU A 152 4.91 -19.54 -18.97
N THR A 153 3.90 -20.13 -18.34
CA THR A 153 2.74 -20.75 -19.00
C THR A 153 1.46 -20.06 -18.54
N GLU A 154 0.40 -20.09 -19.35
CA GLU A 154 -0.89 -19.48 -18.99
C GLU A 154 -1.50 -20.06 -17.71
N GLU A 155 -1.37 -21.37 -17.52
CA GLU A 155 -1.95 -22.06 -16.35
C GLU A 155 -1.35 -21.56 -15.03
N GLN A 156 -0.07 -21.19 -15.03
CA GLN A 156 0.68 -20.80 -13.84
C GLN A 156 0.82 -19.28 -13.70
N ARG A 157 0.21 -18.49 -14.58
CA ARG A 157 0.44 -17.04 -14.70
C ARG A 157 0.32 -16.28 -13.38
N VAL A 158 -0.72 -16.55 -12.60
CA VAL A 158 -0.96 -15.86 -11.33
C VAL A 158 0.13 -16.18 -10.31
N ASP A 159 0.39 -17.46 -10.05
CA ASP A 159 1.42 -17.90 -9.09
C ASP A 159 2.82 -17.48 -9.55
N PHE A 160 3.09 -17.53 -10.85
CA PHE A 160 4.34 -17.08 -11.46
C PHE A 160 4.58 -15.59 -11.26
N THR A 161 3.54 -14.78 -11.47
CA THR A 161 3.60 -13.33 -11.34
C THR A 161 3.74 -12.94 -9.87
N ASN A 162 2.84 -13.43 -9.01
CA ASN A 162 2.77 -13.07 -7.59
C ASN A 162 3.90 -13.68 -6.78
N GLY A 163 4.14 -14.98 -6.90
CA GLY A 163 5.15 -15.69 -6.12
C GLY A 163 6.58 -15.45 -6.62
N GLY A 164 6.76 -15.20 -7.93
CA GLY A 164 8.07 -15.10 -8.56
C GLY A 164 8.48 -13.68 -8.92
N VAL A 165 7.78 -13.05 -9.85
CA VAL A 165 8.18 -11.73 -10.40
C VAL A 165 8.07 -10.63 -9.35
N TYR A 166 6.92 -10.51 -8.65
CA TYR A 166 6.75 -9.47 -7.62
C TYR A 166 7.76 -9.64 -6.47
N LEU A 167 7.95 -10.87 -5.98
CA LEU A 167 8.93 -11.15 -4.93
C LEU A 167 10.37 -10.84 -5.38
N PHE A 168 10.72 -11.14 -6.63
CA PHE A 168 12.02 -10.78 -7.19
C PHE A 168 12.20 -9.25 -7.24
N LEU A 169 11.21 -8.52 -7.75
CA LEU A 169 11.27 -7.05 -7.85
C LEU A 169 11.35 -6.39 -6.48
N ASP A 170 10.56 -6.85 -5.52
CA ASP A 170 10.56 -6.40 -4.14
C ASP A 170 11.94 -6.55 -3.49
N ASN A 171 12.61 -7.69 -3.66
CA ASN A 171 13.99 -7.87 -3.18
C ASN A 171 15.01 -7.03 -3.96
N ALA A 172 14.89 -6.96 -5.29
CA ALA A 172 15.89 -6.31 -6.13
C ALA A 172 15.83 -4.77 -6.05
N LEU A 173 14.63 -4.20 -5.98
CA LEU A 173 14.37 -2.75 -5.98
C LEU A 173 14.10 -2.18 -4.58
N GLY A 174 13.81 -3.05 -3.60
CA GLY A 174 13.24 -2.67 -2.32
C GLY A 174 11.72 -2.48 -2.39
N GLU A 175 11.06 -2.75 -1.28
CA GLU A 175 9.59 -2.79 -1.18
C GLU A 175 8.94 -1.47 -1.62
N LEU A 176 9.44 -0.34 -1.09
CA LEU A 176 8.84 0.96 -1.38
C LEU A 176 8.92 1.30 -2.87
N ASN A 177 10.07 1.10 -3.52
CA ASN A 177 10.24 1.43 -4.94
C ASN A 177 9.42 0.51 -5.83
N ALA A 178 9.35 -0.78 -5.48
CA ALA A 178 8.60 -1.77 -6.24
C ALA A 178 7.09 -1.41 -6.30
N VAL A 179 6.50 -0.96 -5.19
CA VAL A 179 5.07 -0.60 -5.15
C VAL A 179 4.75 0.84 -5.52
N SER A 180 5.72 1.75 -5.44
CA SER A 180 5.48 3.18 -5.65
C SER A 180 5.88 3.72 -7.01
N ILE A 181 6.85 3.12 -7.70
CA ILE A 181 7.35 3.67 -8.96
C ILE A 181 6.66 3.01 -10.16
N ILE A 182 6.57 1.68 -10.18
CA ILE A 182 5.94 0.93 -11.28
C ILE A 182 4.42 1.14 -11.22
N ASP A 183 3.82 1.65 -12.30
CA ASP A 183 2.37 1.91 -12.37
C ASP A 183 1.62 0.66 -12.85
N ASN A 184 2.13 0.02 -13.92
CA ASN A 184 1.56 -1.19 -14.50
C ASN A 184 2.66 -2.21 -14.75
N LEU A 185 2.40 -3.46 -14.34
CA LEU A 185 3.29 -4.59 -14.57
C LEU A 185 2.55 -5.71 -15.30
N ASN A 186 3.02 -6.00 -16.50
CA ASN A 186 2.60 -7.16 -17.27
C ASN A 186 3.68 -8.24 -17.22
N VAL A 187 3.28 -9.50 -17.28
CA VAL A 187 4.23 -10.62 -17.40
C VAL A 187 3.82 -11.49 -18.58
N VAL A 188 4.76 -11.78 -19.48
CA VAL A 188 4.50 -12.60 -20.68
C VAL A 188 5.61 -13.64 -20.88
N ASN A 189 5.31 -14.68 -21.66
CA ASN A 189 6.36 -15.56 -22.11
C ASN A 189 7.28 -14.76 -23.03
N THR A 190 8.59 -14.98 -22.97
CA THR A 190 9.56 -14.29 -23.84
C THR A 190 9.25 -14.47 -25.33
N ALA A 191 8.66 -15.60 -25.72
CA ALA A 191 8.24 -15.85 -27.09
C ALA A 191 7.13 -14.90 -27.57
N ASP A 192 6.36 -14.33 -26.65
CA ASP A 192 5.24 -13.43 -26.91
C ASP A 192 5.61 -11.93 -26.77
N ALA A 193 6.90 -11.63 -26.57
CA ALA A 193 7.39 -10.27 -26.43
C ALA A 193 7.06 -9.41 -27.66
N GLN A 194 6.58 -8.19 -27.43
CA GLN A 194 6.16 -7.25 -28.48
C GLN A 194 7.19 -6.15 -28.76
N ALA A 195 8.29 -6.11 -28.00
CA ALA A 195 9.36 -5.12 -28.13
C ALA A 195 10.73 -5.72 -27.80
N ASP A 196 11.78 -4.95 -28.07
CA ASP A 196 13.15 -5.35 -27.79
C ASP A 196 13.39 -5.51 -26.28
N LEU A 197 13.99 -6.65 -25.92
CA LEU A 197 14.21 -7.04 -24.54
C LEU A 197 15.42 -6.32 -23.95
N VAL A 198 15.22 -5.72 -22.77
CA VAL A 198 16.24 -5.10 -21.94
C VAL A 198 16.57 -6.03 -20.77
N PRO A 199 17.85 -6.22 -20.42
CA PRO A 199 18.22 -6.98 -19.22
C PRO A 199 17.59 -6.39 -17.97
N ILE A 200 17.01 -7.23 -17.10
CA ILE A 200 16.29 -6.75 -15.91
C ILE A 200 17.17 -5.96 -14.94
N GLU A 201 18.48 -6.19 -14.92
CA GLU A 201 19.44 -5.42 -14.10
C GLU A 201 19.49 -3.92 -14.44
N LYS A 202 18.99 -3.51 -15.62
CA LYS A 202 18.86 -2.10 -16.02
C LYS A 202 17.53 -1.46 -15.57
N LEU A 203 16.61 -2.24 -15.01
CA LEU A 203 15.28 -1.74 -14.63
C LEU A 203 15.39 -0.62 -13.61
N LYS A 204 16.25 -0.74 -12.59
CA LYS A 204 16.43 0.31 -11.58
C LYS A 204 16.84 1.65 -12.20
N ASP A 205 17.83 1.65 -13.09
CA ASP A 205 18.29 2.87 -13.75
C ASP A 205 17.19 3.50 -14.61
N PHE A 206 16.41 2.67 -15.30
CA PHE A 206 15.24 3.11 -16.05
C PHE A 206 14.18 3.75 -15.14
N LEU A 207 13.83 3.10 -14.03
CA LEU A 207 12.85 3.61 -13.06
C LEU A 207 13.30 4.94 -12.43
N ILE A 208 14.56 5.05 -12.03
CA ILE A 208 15.14 6.29 -11.48
C ILE A 208 15.08 7.43 -12.51
N TRP A 209 15.41 7.14 -13.77
CA TRP A 209 15.34 8.13 -14.83
C TRP A 209 13.90 8.62 -15.05
N ARG A 210 12.93 7.70 -15.15
CA ARG A 210 11.51 8.03 -15.33
C ARG A 210 10.93 8.82 -14.17
N GLU A 211 11.25 8.42 -12.93
CA GLU A 211 10.81 9.12 -11.74
C GLU A 211 11.39 10.54 -11.67
N LYS A 212 12.66 10.71 -12.06
CA LYS A 212 13.28 12.03 -12.12
C LYS A 212 12.58 12.95 -13.13
N GLU A 213 12.27 12.47 -14.33
CA GLU A 213 11.52 13.25 -15.34
C GLU A 213 10.14 13.65 -14.80
N PHE A 214 9.48 12.73 -14.11
CA PHE A 214 8.18 12.96 -13.50
C PHE A 214 8.24 14.04 -12.41
N ILE A 215 9.18 13.94 -11.47
CA ILE A 215 9.38 14.94 -10.41
C ILE A 215 9.70 16.31 -11.01
N GLU A 216 10.61 16.40 -12.00
CA GLU A 216 10.96 17.68 -12.64
C GLU A 216 9.77 18.35 -13.33
N LYS A 217 8.80 17.57 -13.82
CA LYS A 217 7.60 18.06 -14.52
C LYS A 217 6.48 18.48 -13.58
N TYR A 218 6.31 17.78 -12.45
CA TYR A 218 5.11 17.88 -11.62
C TYR A 218 5.34 18.38 -10.19
N ASP A 219 6.57 18.41 -9.70
CA ASP A 219 6.84 18.85 -8.33
C ASP A 219 6.37 20.30 -8.09
N GLY A 220 5.77 20.53 -6.93
CA GLY A 220 5.23 21.82 -6.53
C GLY A 220 3.94 22.26 -7.24
N LEU A 221 3.36 21.48 -8.17
CA LEU A 221 2.05 21.79 -8.74
C LEU A 221 0.96 21.68 -7.67
N ARG A 222 0.06 22.67 -7.66
CA ARG A 222 -1.04 22.79 -6.71
C ARG A 222 -2.30 23.22 -7.43
N HIS A 223 -3.44 22.80 -6.91
CA HIS A 223 -4.75 23.25 -7.33
C HIS A 223 -5.53 23.71 -6.09
N SER A 224 -6.20 24.86 -6.17
CA SER A 224 -7.05 25.35 -5.09
C SER A 224 -8.50 25.05 -5.41
N THR A 225 -9.19 24.37 -4.49
CA THR A 225 -10.54 23.83 -4.72
C THR A 225 -11.66 24.78 -4.25
N ASP A 226 -11.32 25.92 -3.63
CA ASP A 226 -12.26 26.88 -3.03
C ASP A 226 -13.35 27.41 -3.99
N LYS A 227 -13.06 27.43 -5.29
CA LYS A 227 -13.94 27.97 -6.33
C LYS A 227 -14.31 26.96 -7.41
N ASP A 228 -13.98 25.70 -7.19
CA ASP A 228 -14.26 24.65 -8.15
C ASP A 228 -15.75 24.38 -8.30
N ARG A 229 -16.14 24.01 -9.51
CA ARG A 229 -17.50 23.62 -9.85
C ARG A 229 -17.70 22.14 -9.65
N TYR A 230 -18.84 21.81 -9.04
CA TYR A 230 -19.28 20.44 -8.81
C TYR A 230 -20.52 20.13 -9.66
N ALA A 231 -20.57 18.90 -10.19
CA ALA A 231 -21.76 18.35 -10.84
C ALA A 231 -22.38 17.27 -9.95
N ALA A 232 -23.71 17.29 -9.86
CA ALA A 232 -24.48 16.19 -9.31
C ALA A 232 -24.97 15.31 -10.45
N LEU A 233 -24.69 14.01 -10.37
CA LEU A 233 -25.05 13.00 -11.35
C LEU A 233 -26.00 12.00 -10.70
N GLU A 234 -27.04 11.60 -11.44
CA GLU A 234 -27.99 10.58 -11.02
C GLU A 234 -28.08 9.52 -12.12
N ALA A 235 -28.03 8.25 -11.74
CA ALA A 235 -28.14 7.11 -12.64
C ALA A 235 -28.91 5.96 -11.99
N THR A 236 -29.32 5.00 -12.82
CA THR A 236 -29.86 3.71 -12.38
C THR A 236 -28.89 2.62 -12.79
N MET A 237 -28.44 1.82 -11.83
CA MET A 237 -27.53 0.69 -12.05
C MET A 237 -28.24 -0.43 -12.83
N GLU A 238 -27.48 -1.39 -13.37
CA GLU A 238 -28.05 -2.58 -14.02
C GLU A 238 -28.94 -3.41 -13.08
N SER A 239 -28.64 -3.38 -11.78
CA SER A 239 -29.46 -3.99 -10.72
C SER A 239 -30.81 -3.30 -10.51
N GLY A 240 -31.02 -2.11 -11.10
CA GLY A 240 -32.20 -1.27 -10.90
C GLY A 240 -32.10 -0.32 -9.70
N LEU A 241 -31.00 -0.36 -8.94
CA LEU A 241 -30.74 0.54 -7.81
C LEU A 241 -30.32 1.94 -8.26
N SER A 242 -30.58 2.93 -7.42
CA SER A 242 -30.19 4.32 -7.69
C SER A 242 -28.70 4.54 -7.38
N LEU A 243 -28.08 5.39 -8.18
CA LEU A 243 -26.73 5.90 -7.96
C LEU A 243 -26.78 7.44 -7.96
N LEU A 244 -26.16 8.04 -6.95
CA LEU A 244 -25.96 9.48 -6.87
C LEU A 244 -24.48 9.78 -6.70
N ALA A 245 -23.93 10.66 -7.54
CA ALA A 245 -22.55 11.11 -7.42
C ALA A 245 -22.48 12.64 -7.40
N VAL A 246 -21.53 13.18 -6.64
CA VAL A 246 -21.18 14.60 -6.65
C VAL A 246 -19.68 14.68 -6.91
N VAL A 247 -19.29 15.26 -8.05
CA VAL A 247 -17.90 15.25 -8.54
C VAL A 247 -17.41 16.65 -8.85
N ASN A 248 -16.14 16.91 -8.57
CA ASN A 248 -15.45 18.15 -8.89
C ASN A 248 -15.08 18.17 -10.38
N THR A 249 -15.89 18.86 -11.19
CA THR A 249 -15.71 18.89 -12.65
C THR A 249 -14.50 19.70 -13.09
N ASP A 250 -14.08 20.70 -12.33
CA ASP A 250 -12.89 21.48 -12.66
C ASP A 250 -11.62 20.65 -12.44
N LEU A 251 -11.58 19.84 -11.37
CA LEU A 251 -10.50 18.85 -11.17
C LEU A 251 -10.49 17.78 -12.26
N LEU A 252 -11.64 17.19 -12.61
CA LEU A 252 -11.68 16.17 -13.66
C LEU A 252 -11.24 16.70 -15.04
N GLN A 253 -11.26 18.01 -15.26
CA GLN A 253 -10.75 18.68 -16.46
C GLN A 253 -9.34 19.25 -16.28
N TRP A 254 -8.72 19.10 -15.11
CA TRP A 254 -7.39 19.65 -14.84
C TRP A 254 -6.32 18.89 -15.60
N ASP A 255 -5.44 19.59 -16.32
CA ASP A 255 -4.42 18.97 -17.15
C ASP A 255 -3.25 18.35 -16.36
N SER A 256 -3.13 18.66 -15.06
CA SER A 256 -2.00 18.22 -14.23
C SER A 256 -2.36 17.09 -13.26
N LYS A 257 -3.34 16.24 -13.61
CA LYS A 257 -3.78 15.07 -12.80
C LYS A 257 -2.61 14.20 -12.32
N ALA A 258 -1.66 13.94 -13.22
CA ALA A 258 -0.43 13.20 -12.97
C ALA A 258 0.35 13.67 -11.75
N SER A 259 0.27 14.95 -11.37
CA SER A 259 0.93 15.46 -10.16
C SER A 259 0.41 14.88 -8.84
N HIS A 260 -0.78 14.28 -8.84
CA HIS A 260 -1.43 13.67 -7.67
C HIS A 260 -1.78 12.22 -8.02
N PRO A 261 -0.78 11.34 -8.15
CA PRO A 261 -0.96 10.03 -8.78
C PRO A 261 -1.64 8.98 -7.89
N TRP A 262 -1.81 9.28 -6.60
CA TRP A 262 -2.39 8.36 -5.63
C TRP A 262 -3.87 8.64 -5.47
N VAL A 263 -4.71 7.63 -5.67
CA VAL A 263 -6.13 7.70 -5.34
C VAL A 263 -6.33 7.04 -3.99
N ALA A 264 -6.91 7.77 -3.05
CA ALA A 264 -7.34 7.26 -1.76
C ALA A 264 -8.87 7.28 -1.70
N VAL A 265 -9.48 6.16 -1.33
CA VAL A 265 -10.93 5.99 -1.28
C VAL A 265 -11.35 5.59 0.12
N LEU A 266 -12.22 6.38 0.73
CA LEU A 266 -12.91 6.00 1.97
C LEU A 266 -14.28 5.40 1.61
N GLU A 267 -14.54 4.19 2.11
CA GLU A 267 -15.75 3.44 1.88
C GLU A 267 -16.55 3.33 3.18
N MET A 268 -17.85 3.59 3.08
CA MET A 268 -18.75 3.63 4.22
C MET A 268 -20.02 2.82 3.92
N GLU A 269 -20.06 1.59 4.42
CA GLU A 269 -21.15 0.65 4.18
C GLU A 269 -22.24 0.81 5.24
N TYR A 270 -23.49 0.95 4.79
CA TYR A 270 -24.67 1.11 5.64
C TYR A 270 -25.77 0.11 5.28
N GLN A 271 -26.83 0.02 6.09
CA GLN A 271 -27.95 -0.87 5.79
C GLN A 271 -28.97 -0.14 4.89
N GLY A 272 -28.97 -0.43 3.59
CA GLY A 272 -29.78 0.29 2.58
C GLY A 272 -31.04 -0.45 2.07
N VAL A 273 -31.52 -1.49 2.78
CA VAL A 273 -32.54 -2.41 2.22
C VAL A 273 -33.95 -1.80 2.13
N VAL A 274 -34.19 -0.62 2.73
CA VAL A 274 -35.53 -0.02 2.78
C VAL A 274 -35.75 1.06 1.70
N ASP A 275 -34.69 1.67 1.14
CA ASP A 275 -34.77 2.83 0.22
C ASP A 275 -33.88 2.67 -1.03
N ASN A 276 -34.06 1.59 -1.82
CA ASN A 276 -33.38 1.44 -3.13
C ASN A 276 -31.83 1.57 -3.08
N GLY A 277 -31.21 1.20 -1.96
CA GLY A 277 -29.76 1.30 -1.74
C GLY A 277 -29.28 2.67 -1.23
N MET A 278 -30.17 3.64 -1.01
CA MET A 278 -29.85 4.96 -0.46
C MET A 278 -29.93 4.96 1.08
N PRO A 279 -29.18 5.85 1.77
CA PRO A 279 -29.22 5.94 3.23
C PRO A 279 -30.45 6.72 3.69
N ASP A 280 -30.97 6.37 4.88
CA ASP A 280 -31.95 7.22 5.56
C ASP A 280 -31.34 8.56 6.02
N GLU A 281 -32.16 9.50 6.48
CA GLU A 281 -31.70 10.84 6.87
C GLU A 281 -30.63 10.80 7.99
N GLY A 282 -30.80 9.90 8.97
CA GLY A 282 -29.86 9.76 10.10
C GLY A 282 -28.50 9.26 9.64
N THR A 283 -28.50 8.25 8.78
CA THR A 283 -27.32 7.67 8.15
C THR A 283 -26.65 8.67 7.23
N TYR A 284 -27.40 9.37 6.38
CA TYR A 284 -26.87 10.40 5.50
C TYR A 284 -26.13 11.51 6.27
N ASN A 285 -26.70 11.95 7.40
CA ASN A 285 -26.07 12.93 8.27
C ASN A 285 -24.77 12.40 8.90
N LEU A 286 -24.75 11.14 9.35
CA LEU A 286 -23.53 10.51 9.87
C LEU A 286 -22.43 10.43 8.80
N LEU A 287 -22.77 9.98 7.59
CA LEU A 287 -21.84 9.91 6.46
C LEU A 287 -21.25 11.28 6.13
N SER A 288 -22.06 12.34 6.19
CA SER A 288 -21.61 13.71 5.92
C SER A 288 -20.66 14.22 7.01
N VAL A 289 -20.92 13.88 8.28
CA VAL A 289 -20.01 14.22 9.40
C VAL A 289 -18.65 13.56 9.22
N ILE A 290 -18.61 12.29 8.80
CA ILE A 290 -17.36 11.57 8.55
C ILE A 290 -16.58 12.23 7.41
N GLU A 291 -17.26 12.56 6.31
CA GLU A 291 -16.66 13.28 5.17
C GLU A 291 -16.06 14.64 5.57
N ASP A 292 -16.79 15.43 6.37
CA ASP A 292 -16.31 16.72 6.87
C ASP A 292 -15.05 16.58 7.75
N GLU A 293 -14.99 15.54 8.59
CA GLU A 293 -13.81 15.25 9.42
C GLU A 293 -12.58 14.90 8.58
N VAL A 294 -12.76 14.14 7.50
CA VAL A 294 -11.69 13.81 6.55
C VAL A 294 -11.21 15.08 5.84
N LEU A 295 -12.14 15.89 5.31
CA LEU A 295 -11.83 17.15 4.63
C LEU A 295 -11.17 18.18 5.54
N ALA A 296 -11.39 18.10 6.85
CA ALA A 296 -10.68 18.93 7.82
C ALA A 296 -9.18 18.58 7.93
N GLN A 297 -8.80 17.35 7.60
CA GLN A 297 -7.43 16.84 7.73
C GLN A 297 -6.68 16.76 6.41
N LEU A 298 -7.39 16.38 5.33
CA LEU A 298 -6.85 16.28 3.97
C LEU A 298 -7.18 17.56 3.19
N LYS A 299 -6.20 18.47 3.14
CA LYS A 299 -6.34 19.79 2.52
C LYS A 299 -5.67 19.85 1.16
N ASP A 300 -6.27 20.61 0.26
CA ASP A 300 -5.78 20.83 -1.11
C ASP A 300 -4.38 21.48 -1.15
N PHE A 301 -4.12 22.47 -0.29
CA PHE A 301 -2.81 23.11 -0.19
C PHE A 301 -1.70 22.17 0.30
N ASP A 302 -2.06 21.08 1.00
CA ASP A 302 -1.13 20.02 1.41
C ASP A 302 -1.01 18.90 0.34
N GLY A 303 -1.70 19.01 -0.80
CA GLY A 303 -1.64 18.03 -1.89
C GLY A 303 -2.72 16.94 -1.84
N TYR A 304 -3.87 17.20 -1.19
CA TYR A 304 -4.99 16.25 -1.12
C TYR A 304 -6.26 16.87 -1.71
N LEU A 305 -6.64 16.42 -2.89
CA LEU A 305 -7.73 16.99 -3.68
C LEU A 305 -8.98 16.11 -3.55
N ASN A 306 -10.09 16.65 -3.04
CA ASN A 306 -11.37 15.94 -3.02
C ASN A 306 -11.95 15.91 -4.44
N ILE A 307 -11.92 14.73 -5.06
CA ILE A 307 -12.48 14.49 -6.39
C ILE A 307 -14.00 14.45 -6.34
N GLY A 308 -14.55 13.93 -5.24
CA GLY A 308 -15.99 13.85 -5.03
C GLY A 308 -16.39 12.59 -4.28
N ARG A 309 -17.68 12.29 -4.37
CA ARG A 309 -18.28 11.13 -3.71
C ARG A 309 -19.32 10.44 -4.58
N GLN A 310 -19.52 9.16 -4.33
CA GLN A 310 -20.56 8.33 -4.92
C GLN A 310 -21.38 7.67 -3.80
N THR A 311 -22.69 7.53 -3.99
CA THR A 311 -23.59 6.79 -3.10
C THR A 311 -24.44 5.87 -3.95
N ALA A 312 -24.28 4.56 -3.75
CA ALA A 312 -24.97 3.52 -4.47
C ALA A 312 -24.84 2.20 -3.69
N ASP A 313 -25.77 1.27 -3.92
CA ASP A 313 -25.70 -0.11 -3.40
C ASP A 313 -25.37 -0.20 -1.89
N SER A 314 -26.00 0.65 -1.07
CA SER A 314 -25.79 0.71 0.37
C SER A 314 -24.36 1.11 0.81
N MET A 315 -23.62 1.79 -0.06
CA MET A 315 -22.25 2.26 0.16
C MET A 315 -22.14 3.74 -0.18
N ARG A 316 -21.34 4.49 0.59
CA ARG A 316 -20.79 5.77 0.16
C ARG A 316 -19.28 5.68 0.02
N GLU A 317 -18.78 6.12 -1.13
CA GLU A 317 -17.37 6.23 -1.44
C GLU A 317 -16.99 7.71 -1.52
N VAL A 318 -15.89 8.11 -0.89
CA VAL A 318 -15.32 9.46 -0.98
C VAL A 318 -13.90 9.35 -1.55
N TYR A 319 -13.64 10.07 -2.63
CA TYR A 319 -12.42 9.94 -3.44
C TYR A 319 -11.50 11.14 -3.28
N PHE A 320 -10.23 10.86 -3.02
CA PHE A 320 -9.16 11.86 -3.01
C PHE A 320 -8.08 11.51 -4.02
N ALA A 321 -7.58 12.51 -4.72
CA ALA A 321 -6.32 12.42 -5.45
C ALA A 321 -5.21 13.11 -4.64
N CYS A 322 -4.10 12.41 -4.44
CA CYS A 322 -3.08 12.73 -3.45
C CYS A 322 -1.69 12.76 -4.08
N THR A 323 -0.84 13.70 -3.65
CA THR A 323 0.59 13.71 -4.01
C THR A 323 1.38 12.61 -3.28
N ASP A 324 0.94 12.21 -2.09
CA ASP A 324 1.54 11.16 -1.26
C ASP A 324 0.43 10.35 -0.57
N PHE A 325 0.67 9.05 -0.35
CA PHE A 325 -0.32 8.14 0.24
C PHE A 325 -0.24 8.03 1.77
N ARG A 326 0.86 8.47 2.41
CA ARG A 326 1.10 8.18 3.84
C ARG A 326 0.13 8.89 4.76
N LYS A 327 -0.16 10.17 4.51
CA LYS A 327 -1.15 10.93 5.31
C LYS A 327 -2.56 10.37 5.15
N PRO A 328 -3.10 10.11 3.93
CA PRO A 328 -4.43 9.52 3.81
C PRO A 328 -4.53 8.13 4.44
N SER A 329 -3.49 7.28 4.38
CA SER A 329 -3.47 5.99 5.12
C SER A 329 -3.74 6.17 6.61
N LYS A 330 -3.09 7.16 7.23
CA LYS A 330 -3.24 7.46 8.67
C LYS A 330 -4.62 8.03 8.98
N VAL A 331 -5.05 9.04 8.22
CA VAL A 331 -6.36 9.70 8.43
C VAL A 331 -7.50 8.70 8.26
N PHE A 332 -7.47 7.88 7.21
CA PHE A 332 -8.55 6.92 6.96
C PHE A 332 -8.58 5.79 8.00
N TYR A 333 -7.43 5.29 8.45
CA TYR A 333 -7.38 4.32 9.54
C TYR A 333 -7.90 4.88 10.87
N GLU A 334 -7.62 6.16 11.17
CA GLU A 334 -8.18 6.83 12.35
C GLU A 334 -9.71 6.91 12.28
N ILE A 335 -10.26 7.24 11.10
CA ILE A 335 -11.70 7.27 10.86
C ILE A 335 -12.31 5.87 10.96
N GLU A 336 -11.72 4.88 10.30
CA GLU A 336 -12.12 3.46 10.39
C GLU A 336 -12.19 3.01 11.86
N THR A 337 -11.13 3.24 12.62
CA THR A 337 -11.06 2.87 14.04
C THR A 337 -12.13 3.60 14.86
N LYS A 338 -12.26 4.91 14.67
CA LYS A 338 -13.18 5.77 15.43
C LYS A 338 -14.65 5.42 15.22
N TYR A 339 -15.02 4.96 14.02
CA TYR A 339 -16.42 4.69 13.66
C TYR A 339 -16.78 3.20 13.61
N SER A 340 -15.82 2.29 13.84
CA SER A 340 -15.98 0.83 13.81
C SER A 340 -17.21 0.27 14.55
N ASP A 341 -17.59 0.86 15.69
CA ASP A 341 -18.77 0.43 16.48
C ASP A 341 -20.12 0.87 15.87
N ARG A 342 -20.11 1.76 14.88
CA ARG A 342 -21.30 2.43 14.35
C ARG A 342 -21.55 2.15 12.88
N LEU A 343 -20.49 2.02 12.11
CA LEU A 343 -20.52 1.92 10.66
C LEU A 343 -19.34 1.06 10.21
N LYS A 344 -19.55 0.20 9.21
CA LYS A 344 -18.43 -0.48 8.57
C LYS A 344 -17.76 0.51 7.63
N VAL A 345 -16.62 1.01 8.07
CA VAL A 345 -15.76 1.91 7.31
C VAL A 345 -14.55 1.11 6.87
N THR A 346 -14.22 1.17 5.59
CA THR A 346 -13.01 0.59 5.01
C THR A 346 -12.34 1.63 4.13
N PHE A 347 -11.11 1.37 3.69
CA PHE A 347 -10.46 2.24 2.73
C PHE A 347 -9.48 1.47 1.86
N ASP A 348 -9.21 2.06 0.70
CA ASP A 348 -8.21 1.58 -0.23
C ASP A 348 -7.36 2.74 -0.76
N ILE A 349 -6.15 2.42 -1.16
CA ILE A 349 -5.22 3.36 -1.79
C ILE A 349 -4.51 2.66 -2.92
N TYR A 350 -4.58 3.25 -4.11
CA TYR A 350 -3.95 2.72 -5.31
C TYR A 350 -3.39 3.85 -6.17
N LYS A 351 -2.55 3.49 -7.13
CA LYS A 351 -1.97 4.43 -8.08
C LYS A 351 -2.85 4.51 -9.32
N ASP A 352 -3.25 5.72 -9.70
CA ASP A 352 -3.98 6.02 -10.93
C ASP A 352 -3.55 7.41 -11.37
N LYS A 353 -2.42 7.47 -12.09
CA LYS A 353 -1.70 8.71 -12.36
C LYS A 353 -2.57 9.73 -13.13
N TYR A 354 -3.38 9.25 -14.07
CA TYR A 354 -4.23 10.12 -14.88
C TYR A 354 -5.70 10.15 -14.45
N TRP A 355 -6.01 9.52 -13.31
CA TRP A 355 -7.35 9.42 -12.74
C TRP A 355 -8.37 8.77 -13.68
N GLN A 356 -7.94 7.74 -14.41
CA GLN A 356 -8.74 7.01 -15.38
C GLN A 356 -9.99 6.37 -14.73
N SER A 357 -9.90 6.03 -13.43
CA SER A 357 -11.01 5.50 -12.64
C SER A 357 -12.22 6.44 -12.58
N PHE A 358 -12.02 7.74 -12.81
CA PHE A 358 -13.06 8.76 -12.78
C PHE A 358 -13.61 9.15 -14.15
N ASP A 359 -13.10 8.57 -15.25
CA ASP A 359 -13.61 8.84 -16.61
C ASP A 359 -15.09 8.48 -16.76
N ARG A 360 -15.59 7.55 -15.92
CA ARG A 360 -17.01 7.21 -15.83
C ARG A 360 -17.92 8.39 -15.44
N PHE A 361 -17.35 9.44 -14.85
CA PHE A 361 -18.08 10.66 -14.47
C PHE A 361 -17.99 11.78 -15.52
N LEU A 362 -17.15 11.61 -16.55
CA LEU A 362 -17.05 12.57 -17.64
C LEU A 362 -18.23 12.39 -18.62
N PRO A 363 -18.77 13.49 -19.17
CA PRO A 363 -19.77 13.40 -20.22
C PRO A 363 -19.17 12.73 -21.46
N ARG A 364 -19.85 11.68 -21.95
CA ARG A 364 -19.48 10.97 -23.19
C ARG A 364 -19.90 11.72 -24.45
#